data_AF-A0A2S4VPN7-F1
#
_entry.id   AF-A0A2S4VPN7-F1
#
_cell.length_a   1.000
_cell.length_b   1.000
_cell.length_c   1.000
_cell.angle_alpha   90.00
_cell.angle_beta   90.00
_cell.angle_gamma   90.00
#
_symmetry.space_group_name_H-M   'P 1'
#
loop_
_entity.id
_entity.type
_entity.pdbx_description
1 polymer ?
#
loop_
_entity_poly.entity_id
_entity_poly.type
_entity_poly.pdbx_seq_one_letter_code
_entity_poly.pdbx_strand_id
1 'polypeptide(L)'
;MSQSIPTAEFEQHFHSLIELSSESLGSCIVAVSDEWFAPAKCLLKPHPVLDLRGQFGPNGALYDGWESRRHNPSHDWVIIELGVPSGTIVGFDIDTTLFNGNEAPACSVYGLDRLHPAPSSPDDPEWRELLPVVQLGPSARHLFKIPETEKGYRYLKLNILPDGGIARFRVYGNPIPVFPRGRCDLASVLLGARVVFTSDQHYGVGSNLILPGRGPKSMDGGWETKRSRKPGHSDFVIIKLADGGFLDYAEIDTNYFIGNFPQMVDLYATVSDQIVPDPSSEWTEILEKSKLGPHQQQSFQLSRPQEKFTHVRMTIYPDGGVKRIRLFGRRTETIDDNAELSTPSDQVEKEAIPKSAGMEKTKKRIPILPLNRSAFEPYGAVIESHLDSRASSNEIRSKVVNFGATAMKSDHVARLETAISSENPVAVPNLCLFSCQPWSADSVSSNHLEWRLKGLERHQFSSQTFIPIATHTRTADQTEQDQFNSQPEGLYLIVVALDNNGKPNLDSLRAFLGKKSQGISYYQNIWHAPLIAINNRMEFVCWIYETGDPEIDCELLEIDGIVCELDKSKSTL
;
A
#
# COMPACT_ATOMS: atom_id res chain seq x y z
N MET A 1 7.72 38.54 -3.49
CA MET A 1 9.01 38.51 -4.20
C MET A 1 9.80 37.31 -3.71
N SER A 2 10.57 36.66 -4.58
CA SER A 2 11.43 35.54 -4.22
C SER A 2 12.61 36.00 -3.34
N GLN A 3 13.04 35.13 -2.43
CA GLN A 3 14.18 35.37 -1.54
C GLN A 3 15.17 34.20 -1.66
N SER A 4 16.45 34.52 -1.89
CA SER A 4 17.52 33.52 -1.80
C SER A 4 17.76 33.16 -0.33
N ILE A 5 17.86 31.86 -0.05
CA ILE A 5 18.04 31.33 1.30
C ILE A 5 19.41 30.64 1.38
N PRO A 6 20.21 30.87 2.43
CA PRO A 6 21.43 30.11 2.67
C PRO A 6 21.14 28.61 2.85
N THR A 7 21.98 27.73 2.30
CA THR A 7 21.79 26.27 2.40
C THR A 7 21.69 25.77 3.85
N ALA A 8 22.35 26.46 4.79
CA ALA A 8 22.30 26.15 6.21
C ALA A 8 20.91 26.39 6.84
N GLU A 9 20.06 27.21 6.22
CA GLU A 9 18.71 27.54 6.71
C GLU A 9 17.62 26.67 6.04
N PHE A 10 18.01 25.63 5.28
CA PHE A 10 17.08 24.72 4.62
C PHE A 10 16.01 24.18 5.58
N GLU A 11 16.45 23.66 6.73
CA GLU A 11 15.58 23.01 7.71
C GLU A 11 14.49 23.96 8.23
N GLN A 12 14.84 25.22 8.46
CA GLN A 12 13.91 26.24 8.96
C GLN A 12 12.80 26.57 7.95
N HIS A 13 13.07 26.41 6.66
CA HIS A 13 12.18 26.87 5.59
C HIS A 13 11.44 25.77 4.84
N PHE A 14 12.06 24.60 4.68
CA PHE A 14 11.58 23.55 3.78
C PHE A 14 11.36 22.18 4.43
N HIS A 15 11.88 21.93 5.64
CA HIS A 15 11.79 20.59 6.26
C HIS A 15 10.36 20.06 6.42
N SER A 16 9.40 20.95 6.72
CA SER A 16 8.01 20.53 6.89
C SER A 16 7.29 20.28 5.57
N LEU A 17 7.86 20.67 4.42
CA LEU A 17 7.22 20.63 3.10
C LEU A 17 7.54 19.34 2.34
N ILE A 18 6.77 19.06 1.29
CA ILE A 18 6.95 17.89 0.44
C ILE A 18 7.67 18.31 -0.84
N GLU A 19 8.64 17.51 -1.28
CA GLU A 19 9.27 17.64 -2.60
C GLU A 19 8.30 17.13 -3.68
N LEU A 20 7.54 18.05 -4.30
CA LEU A 20 6.51 17.75 -5.28
C LEU A 20 7.08 17.28 -6.63
N SER A 21 8.33 17.62 -6.94
CA SER A 21 8.99 17.23 -8.20
C SER A 21 9.70 15.88 -8.15
N SER A 22 9.70 15.19 -6.99
CA SER A 22 10.41 13.92 -6.85
C SER A 22 9.79 12.84 -7.74
N GLU A 23 10.61 12.08 -8.46
CA GLU A 23 10.16 10.89 -9.19
C GLU A 23 9.57 9.83 -8.24
N SER A 24 10.00 9.83 -6.97
CA SER A 24 9.46 8.98 -5.91
C SER A 24 7.99 9.25 -5.60
N LEU A 25 7.51 10.46 -5.92
CA LEU A 25 6.10 10.85 -5.81
C LEU A 25 5.32 10.54 -7.09
N GLY A 26 6.00 10.15 -8.17
CA GLY A 26 5.42 9.90 -9.49
C GLY A 26 5.64 11.02 -10.51
N SER A 27 6.46 12.03 -10.19
CA SER A 27 6.77 13.12 -11.12
C SER A 27 7.54 12.61 -12.34
N CYS A 28 7.34 13.25 -13.50
CA CYS A 28 8.00 12.85 -14.74
C CYS A 28 8.30 14.03 -15.66
N ILE A 29 9.22 13.82 -16.62
CA ILE A 29 9.50 14.77 -17.69
C ILE A 29 8.49 14.56 -18.81
N VAL A 30 7.77 15.63 -19.16
CA VAL A 30 6.77 15.63 -20.24
C VAL A 30 7.42 15.95 -21.59
N ALA A 31 8.27 16.98 -21.60
CA ALA A 31 8.98 17.45 -22.78
C ALA A 31 10.25 18.19 -22.36
N VAL A 32 11.24 18.20 -23.25
CA VAL A 32 12.53 18.86 -23.05
C VAL A 32 13.03 19.41 -24.39
N SER A 33 13.71 20.56 -24.37
CA SER A 33 14.30 21.16 -25.59
C SER A 33 15.49 20.34 -26.12
N ASP A 34 16.42 19.98 -25.23
CA ASP A 34 17.61 19.22 -25.53
C ASP A 34 18.12 18.46 -24.29
N GLU A 35 18.63 17.26 -24.47
CA GLU A 35 19.19 16.41 -23.41
C GLU A 35 20.46 15.69 -23.87
N TRP A 36 21.27 16.36 -24.69
CA TRP A 36 22.36 15.74 -25.44
C TRP A 36 23.44 15.09 -24.57
N PHE A 37 23.89 15.79 -23.51
CA PHE A 37 24.98 15.29 -22.67
C PHE A 37 24.46 14.47 -21.49
N ALA A 38 23.35 14.91 -20.86
CA ALA A 38 22.76 14.20 -19.75
C ALA A 38 21.23 14.34 -19.70
N PRO A 39 20.49 13.27 -19.35
CA PRO A 39 19.04 13.20 -19.52
C PRO A 39 18.28 13.99 -18.46
N ALA A 40 17.24 14.71 -18.88
CA ALA A 40 16.46 15.60 -18.00
C ALA A 40 15.80 14.89 -16.80
N LYS A 41 15.51 13.59 -16.92
CA LYS A 41 14.94 12.79 -15.82
C LYS A 41 15.81 12.78 -14.55
N CYS A 42 17.12 13.01 -14.68
CA CYS A 42 18.02 13.05 -13.53
C CYS A 42 17.71 14.19 -12.56
N LEU A 43 17.03 15.25 -13.02
CA LEU A 43 16.59 16.37 -12.18
C LEU A 43 15.69 15.94 -11.03
N LEU A 44 14.89 14.90 -11.23
CA LEU A 44 13.80 14.46 -10.34
C LEU A 44 14.23 13.38 -9.33
N LYS A 45 15.50 12.94 -9.40
CA LYS A 45 16.01 11.85 -8.56
C LYS A 45 16.12 12.29 -7.10
N PRO A 46 15.62 11.49 -6.14
CA PRO A 46 15.65 11.85 -4.73
C PRO A 46 17.07 11.79 -4.12
N HIS A 47 17.94 10.95 -4.67
CA HIS A 47 19.27 10.73 -4.12
C HIS A 47 20.24 11.88 -4.45
N PRO A 48 21.26 12.11 -3.61
CA PRO A 48 22.34 13.03 -3.89
C PRO A 48 23.01 12.74 -5.25
N VAL A 49 23.58 13.79 -5.84
CA VAL A 49 24.28 13.71 -7.14
C VAL A 49 25.44 12.73 -7.05
N LEU A 50 25.51 11.79 -7.98
CA LEU A 50 26.60 10.83 -8.09
C LEU A 50 27.78 11.43 -8.87
N ASP A 51 28.99 11.22 -8.34
CA ASP A 51 30.22 11.64 -9.02
C ASP A 51 30.64 10.62 -10.08
N LEU A 52 30.46 11.00 -11.35
CA LEU A 52 30.78 10.18 -12.53
C LEU A 52 32.03 10.69 -13.26
N ARG A 53 32.85 11.54 -12.63
CA ARG A 53 34.08 12.07 -13.24
C ARG A 53 34.98 10.94 -13.77
N GLY A 54 35.46 11.12 -15.00
CA GLY A 54 36.30 10.15 -15.70
C GLY A 54 35.53 9.06 -16.45
N GLN A 55 34.20 9.01 -16.35
CA GLN A 55 33.36 8.13 -17.17
C GLN A 55 32.85 8.87 -18.40
N PHE A 56 32.91 8.21 -19.56
CA PHE A 56 32.54 8.80 -20.85
C PHE A 56 31.53 7.91 -21.58
N GLY A 57 30.50 8.53 -22.13
CA GLY A 57 29.58 7.94 -23.09
C GLY A 57 29.85 8.46 -24.51
N PRO A 58 29.04 8.03 -25.49
CA PRO A 58 29.18 8.45 -26.89
C PRO A 58 29.12 9.98 -27.10
N ASN A 59 28.43 10.70 -26.22
CA ASN A 59 28.20 12.13 -26.33
C ASN A 59 29.16 12.98 -25.49
N GLY A 60 30.02 12.38 -24.64
CA GLY A 60 30.92 13.12 -23.77
C GLY A 60 31.06 12.52 -22.37
N ALA A 61 31.50 13.33 -21.41
CA ALA A 61 31.55 12.94 -20.00
C ALA A 61 30.14 12.68 -19.48
N LEU A 62 30.00 11.65 -18.64
CA LEU A 62 28.72 11.34 -18.01
C LEU A 62 28.49 12.25 -16.80
N TYR A 63 27.27 12.76 -16.67
CA TYR A 63 26.81 13.53 -15.52
C TYR A 63 25.52 12.93 -14.94
N ASP A 64 25.39 13.00 -13.61
CA ASP A 64 24.15 12.69 -12.92
C ASP A 64 23.29 13.95 -12.77
N GLY A 65 22.84 14.48 -13.91
CA GLY A 65 22.05 15.70 -14.03
C GLY A 65 21.41 15.83 -15.41
N TRP A 66 20.85 16.99 -15.71
CA TRP A 66 20.46 17.41 -17.05
C TRP A 66 21.54 18.33 -17.61
N GLU A 67 21.97 18.10 -18.85
CA GLU A 67 22.91 18.98 -19.55
C GLU A 67 22.59 19.02 -21.06
N SER A 68 22.37 20.23 -21.57
CA SER A 68 22.06 20.50 -22.98
C SER A 68 23.30 20.81 -23.82
N ARG A 69 23.16 20.82 -25.15
CA ARG A 69 24.22 21.25 -26.08
C ARG A 69 24.62 22.70 -25.85
N ARG A 70 25.90 22.98 -26.09
CA ARG A 70 26.47 24.33 -26.05
C ARG A 70 25.95 25.21 -27.18
N HIS A 71 25.96 26.52 -26.93
CA HIS A 71 25.73 27.59 -27.90
C HIS A 71 24.26 27.70 -28.35
N ASN A 72 23.33 27.43 -27.44
CA ASN A 72 21.93 27.78 -27.64
C ASN A 72 21.82 29.33 -27.66
N PRO A 73 21.27 29.95 -28.72
CA PRO A 73 21.19 31.41 -28.79
C PRO A 73 20.09 32.01 -27.90
N SER A 74 19.18 31.19 -27.35
CA SER A 74 18.04 31.65 -26.56
C SER A 74 18.06 31.09 -25.13
N HIS A 75 17.51 29.89 -24.94
CA HIS A 75 17.42 29.18 -23.67
C HIS A 75 17.07 27.70 -23.93
N ASP A 76 17.41 26.83 -22.99
CA ASP A 76 16.88 25.47 -22.91
C ASP A 76 15.78 25.38 -21.86
N TRP A 77 14.87 24.43 -22.02
CA TRP A 77 13.73 24.27 -21.14
C TRP A 77 13.35 22.80 -20.94
N VAL A 78 12.72 22.54 -19.80
CA VAL A 78 12.12 21.25 -19.48
C VAL A 78 10.75 21.46 -18.85
N ILE A 79 9.78 20.66 -19.29
CA ILE A 79 8.43 20.60 -18.74
C ILE A 79 8.32 19.35 -17.87
N ILE A 80 7.89 19.56 -16.62
CA ILE A 80 7.80 18.55 -15.58
C ILE A 80 6.33 18.44 -15.16
N GLU A 81 5.82 17.21 -15.11
CA GLU A 81 4.57 16.89 -14.43
C GLU A 81 4.88 16.49 -12.98
N LEU A 82 4.25 17.17 -12.03
CA LEU A 82 4.40 16.86 -10.60
C LEU A 82 3.68 15.55 -10.27
N GLY A 83 4.20 14.80 -9.30
CA GLY A 83 3.61 13.53 -8.85
C GLY A 83 2.26 13.67 -8.16
N VAL A 84 1.87 14.90 -7.82
CA VAL A 84 0.55 15.25 -7.27
C VAL A 84 -0.37 15.78 -8.38
N PRO A 85 -1.69 15.51 -8.30
CA PRO A 85 -2.64 16.09 -9.24
C PRO A 85 -2.66 17.63 -9.24
N SER A 86 -2.38 18.23 -8.08
CA SER A 86 -2.23 19.67 -7.85
C SER A 86 -1.51 19.92 -6.52
N GLY A 87 -0.72 20.98 -6.41
CA GLY A 87 -0.09 21.41 -5.15
C GLY A 87 0.33 22.87 -5.13
N THR A 88 0.27 23.51 -3.96
CA THR A 88 0.83 24.86 -3.75
C THR A 88 2.34 24.79 -3.66
N ILE A 89 3.03 25.84 -4.10
CA ILE A 89 4.50 25.90 -4.15
C ILE A 89 4.99 26.99 -3.21
N VAL A 90 6.01 26.65 -2.41
CA VAL A 90 6.63 27.55 -1.41
C VAL A 90 8.07 27.87 -1.78
N GLY A 91 8.74 27.03 -2.57
CA GLY A 91 10.08 27.34 -3.06
C GLY A 91 10.76 26.22 -3.83
N PHE A 92 12.03 26.47 -4.15
CA PHE A 92 12.83 25.65 -5.05
C PHE A 92 14.23 25.42 -4.49
N ASP A 93 14.82 24.28 -4.80
CA ASP A 93 16.25 24.00 -4.67
C ASP A 93 16.80 23.59 -6.02
N ILE A 94 17.65 24.45 -6.57
CA ILE A 94 18.25 24.31 -7.89
C ILE A 94 19.73 23.99 -7.68
N ASP A 95 20.08 22.73 -7.88
CA ASP A 95 21.38 22.19 -7.53
C ASP A 95 22.24 22.03 -8.79
N THR A 96 23.37 22.73 -8.86
CA THR A 96 24.36 22.64 -9.93
C THR A 96 25.56 21.78 -9.53
N THR A 97 25.50 21.04 -8.42
CA THR A 97 26.59 20.18 -7.91
C THR A 97 27.26 19.36 -9.02
N LEU A 98 28.60 19.40 -9.05
CA LEU A 98 29.49 18.80 -10.07
C LEU A 98 29.50 19.44 -11.46
N PHE A 99 28.62 20.40 -11.75
CA PHE A 99 28.78 21.29 -12.90
C PHE A 99 29.62 22.48 -12.48
N ASN A 100 30.80 22.66 -13.09
CA ASN A 100 31.78 23.66 -12.67
C ASN A 100 32.48 24.26 -13.90
N GLY A 101 31.93 25.36 -14.39
CA GLY A 101 32.24 25.99 -15.68
C GLY A 101 31.27 25.60 -16.81
N ASN A 102 30.38 24.63 -16.58
CA ASN A 102 29.33 24.19 -17.51
C ASN A 102 27.93 24.14 -16.86
N GLU A 103 27.77 24.69 -15.65
CA GLU A 103 26.47 24.90 -15.03
C GLU A 103 25.61 25.86 -15.86
N ALA A 104 24.29 25.74 -15.72
CA ALA A 104 23.38 26.77 -16.20
C ALA A 104 23.71 28.11 -15.53
N PRO A 105 24.02 29.20 -16.28
CA PRO A 105 24.35 30.49 -15.68
C PRO A 105 23.19 31.15 -14.93
N ALA A 106 21.98 30.99 -15.45
CA ALA A 106 20.76 31.50 -14.85
C ALA A 106 19.58 30.59 -15.16
N CYS A 107 18.51 30.71 -14.37
CA CYS A 107 17.28 29.96 -14.59
C CYS A 107 16.03 30.78 -14.24
N SER A 108 14.88 30.30 -14.69
CA SER A 108 13.55 30.80 -14.26
C SER A 108 12.56 29.63 -14.20
N VAL A 109 11.49 29.78 -13.40
CA VAL A 109 10.48 28.73 -13.22
C VAL A 109 9.09 29.29 -13.44
N TYR A 110 8.29 28.55 -14.22
CA TYR A 110 6.89 28.84 -14.49
C TYR A 110 6.01 27.67 -14.07
N GLY A 111 4.79 27.95 -13.64
CA GLY A 111 3.78 26.97 -13.30
C GLY A 111 2.57 27.04 -14.21
N LEU A 112 1.96 25.88 -14.46
CA LEU A 112 0.70 25.72 -15.17
C LEU A 112 -0.27 24.86 -14.34
N ASP A 113 -1.44 25.43 -14.08
CA ASP A 113 -2.58 24.77 -13.44
C ASP A 113 -3.48 24.17 -14.51
N ARG A 114 -3.29 22.89 -14.81
CA ARG A 114 -4.05 22.15 -15.82
C ARG A 114 -4.06 20.68 -15.44
N LEU A 115 -5.19 19.99 -15.62
CA LEU A 115 -5.25 18.54 -15.46
C LEU A 115 -4.87 17.81 -16.76
N HIS A 116 -5.57 18.08 -17.86
CA HIS A 116 -5.31 17.49 -19.18
C HIS A 116 -5.73 18.43 -20.32
N PRO A 117 -5.15 18.29 -21.54
CA PRO A 117 -3.97 17.46 -21.85
C PRO A 117 -2.68 18.07 -21.26
N ALA A 118 -1.65 17.24 -21.12
CA ALA A 118 -0.33 17.71 -20.69
C ALA A 118 0.24 18.73 -21.70
N PRO A 119 0.89 19.83 -21.25
CA PRO A 119 1.54 20.77 -22.15
C PRO A 119 2.75 20.10 -22.82
N SER A 120 2.74 20.03 -24.15
CA SER A 120 3.85 19.47 -24.95
C SER A 120 4.77 20.55 -25.55
N SER A 121 4.44 21.83 -25.35
CA SER A 121 5.17 22.98 -25.88
C SER A 121 5.45 24.00 -24.77
N PRO A 122 6.60 24.71 -24.82
CA PRO A 122 6.92 25.76 -23.86
C PRO A 122 6.05 27.02 -24.05
N ASP A 123 5.36 27.18 -25.18
CA ASP A 123 4.69 28.42 -25.61
C ASP A 123 3.22 28.54 -25.16
N ASP A 124 2.85 27.88 -24.06
CA ASP A 124 1.49 27.96 -23.53
C ASP A 124 1.22 29.34 -22.88
N PRO A 125 0.16 30.08 -23.28
CA PRO A 125 -0.13 31.41 -22.72
C PRO A 125 -0.58 31.37 -21.25
N GLU A 126 -0.91 30.18 -20.73
CA GLU A 126 -1.34 30.01 -19.34
C GLU A 126 -0.18 29.82 -18.36
N TRP A 127 1.07 29.69 -18.84
CA TRP A 127 2.25 29.69 -17.97
C TRP A 127 2.28 30.95 -17.10
N ARG A 128 2.50 30.78 -15.79
CA ARG A 128 2.64 31.86 -14.82
C ARG A 128 4.03 31.81 -14.20
N GLU A 129 4.71 32.95 -14.16
CA GLU A 129 6.02 33.05 -13.53
C GLU A 129 5.89 32.76 -12.02
N LEU A 130 6.69 31.81 -11.54
CA LEU A 130 6.80 31.47 -10.11
C LEU A 130 8.14 31.94 -9.53
N LEU A 131 9.21 31.80 -10.32
CA LEU A 131 10.54 32.28 -10.00
C LEU A 131 11.03 33.12 -11.20
N PRO A 132 11.27 34.42 -11.03
CA PRO A 132 11.87 35.24 -12.07
C PRO A 132 13.29 34.77 -12.39
N VAL A 133 13.92 35.36 -13.41
CA VAL A 133 15.30 35.01 -13.76
C VAL A 133 16.23 35.26 -12.57
N VAL A 134 16.91 34.20 -12.13
CA VAL A 134 17.90 34.23 -11.05
C VAL A 134 19.24 33.66 -11.55
N GLN A 135 20.34 34.20 -11.03
CA GLN A 135 21.68 33.72 -11.33
C GLN A 135 21.98 32.46 -10.51
N LEU A 136 22.71 31.53 -11.11
CA LEU A 136 23.23 30.34 -10.47
C LEU A 136 24.76 30.40 -10.47
N GLY A 137 25.39 29.70 -9.53
CA GLY A 137 26.82 29.53 -9.44
C GLY A 137 27.26 28.08 -9.72
N PRO A 138 28.56 27.86 -9.90
CA PRO A 138 29.11 26.54 -10.15
C PRO A 138 29.01 25.65 -8.91
N SER A 139 28.66 24.38 -9.13
CA SER A 139 28.72 23.29 -8.16
C SER A 139 28.14 23.63 -6.78
N ALA A 140 26.93 24.20 -6.77
CA ALA A 140 26.28 24.67 -5.55
C ALA A 140 24.77 24.42 -5.55
N ARG A 141 24.19 24.36 -4.34
CA ARG A 141 22.73 24.40 -4.14
C ARG A 141 22.24 25.84 -4.04
N HIS A 142 21.15 26.15 -4.73
CA HIS A 142 20.52 27.46 -4.74
C HIS A 142 19.09 27.33 -4.22
N LEU A 143 18.86 27.76 -2.98
CA LEU A 143 17.54 27.71 -2.35
C LEU A 143 16.81 29.04 -2.59
N PHE A 144 15.58 28.95 -3.11
CA PHE A 144 14.72 30.10 -3.34
C PHE A 144 13.39 29.89 -2.63
N LYS A 145 13.05 30.79 -1.71
CA LYS A 145 11.72 30.85 -1.09
C LYS A 145 10.84 31.85 -1.83
N ILE A 146 9.60 31.48 -2.09
CA ILE A 146 8.57 32.36 -2.64
C ILE A 146 7.42 32.49 -1.64
N PRO A 147 6.55 33.52 -1.75
CA PRO A 147 5.24 33.47 -1.12
C PRO A 147 4.51 32.20 -1.59
N GLU A 148 3.90 31.46 -0.66
CA GLU A 148 3.13 30.27 -1.03
C GLU A 148 2.08 30.64 -2.09
N THR A 149 2.01 29.84 -3.15
CA THR A 149 1.08 30.12 -4.23
C THR A 149 -0.37 29.95 -3.79
N GLU A 150 -1.24 30.89 -4.16
CA GLU A 150 -2.67 30.82 -3.83
C GLU A 150 -3.40 29.69 -4.57
N LYS A 151 -2.90 29.32 -5.75
CA LYS A 151 -3.42 28.22 -6.57
C LYS A 151 -2.44 27.06 -6.59
N GLY A 152 -2.97 25.89 -6.89
CA GLY A 152 -2.18 24.70 -7.14
C GLY A 152 -1.64 24.66 -8.56
N TYR A 153 -0.51 23.99 -8.74
CA TYR A 153 0.09 23.73 -10.04
C TYR A 153 0.28 22.23 -10.23
N ARG A 154 0.14 21.77 -11.49
CA ARG A 154 0.42 20.38 -11.87
C ARG A 154 1.67 20.28 -12.72
N TYR A 155 1.90 21.26 -13.60
CA TYR A 155 3.06 21.29 -14.48
C TYR A 155 3.96 22.45 -14.14
N LEU A 156 5.27 22.22 -14.28
CA LEU A 156 6.30 23.25 -14.19
C LEU A 156 7.11 23.30 -15.47
N LYS A 157 7.58 24.50 -15.79
CA LYS A 157 8.57 24.74 -16.84
C LYS A 157 9.79 25.41 -16.20
N LEU A 158 10.91 24.70 -16.22
CA LEU A 158 12.22 25.22 -15.84
C LEU A 158 12.94 25.65 -17.10
N ASN A 159 13.36 26.92 -17.16
CA ASN A 159 14.23 27.43 -18.22
C ASN A 159 15.65 27.59 -17.69
N ILE A 160 16.66 27.22 -18.47
CA ILE A 160 18.07 27.55 -18.24
C ILE A 160 18.57 28.51 -19.32
N LEU A 161 19.33 29.53 -18.93
CA LEU A 161 19.72 30.62 -19.82
C LEU A 161 21.26 30.74 -19.96
N PRO A 162 21.82 30.63 -21.17
CA PRO A 162 21.19 30.13 -22.40
C PRO A 162 21.19 28.59 -22.50
N ASP A 163 22.19 27.94 -21.94
CA ASP A 163 22.38 26.48 -21.93
C ASP A 163 23.27 26.10 -20.74
N GLY A 164 23.45 24.80 -20.49
CA GLY A 164 24.32 24.29 -19.43
C GLY A 164 23.70 23.15 -18.64
N GLY A 165 24.25 22.90 -17.45
CA GLY A 165 23.88 21.78 -16.60
C GLY A 165 23.22 22.13 -15.27
N ILE A 166 22.23 21.33 -14.86
CA ILE A 166 21.63 21.31 -13.54
C ILE A 166 21.56 19.86 -13.05
N ALA A 167 22.03 19.60 -11.83
CA ALA A 167 22.06 18.26 -11.26
C ALA A 167 20.71 17.84 -10.66
N ARG A 168 20.06 18.70 -9.87
CA ARG A 168 18.73 18.44 -9.30
C ARG A 168 17.83 19.67 -9.37
N PHE A 169 16.53 19.43 -9.52
CA PHE A 169 15.50 20.45 -9.44
C PHE A 169 14.41 19.99 -8.47
N ARG A 170 14.45 20.53 -7.26
CA ARG A 170 13.47 20.22 -6.21
C ARG A 170 12.48 21.34 -6.05
N VAL A 171 11.21 20.97 -5.95
CA VAL A 171 10.07 21.89 -5.78
C VAL A 171 9.42 21.57 -4.45
N TYR A 172 9.43 22.51 -3.53
CA TYR A 172 8.86 22.31 -2.20
C TYR A 172 7.49 22.97 -2.09
N GLY A 173 6.53 22.21 -1.58
CA GLY A 173 5.15 22.65 -1.53
C GLY A 173 4.24 21.72 -0.73
N ASN A 174 2.94 21.98 -0.83
CA ASN A 174 1.89 21.20 -0.18
C ASN A 174 0.96 20.60 -1.25
N PRO A 175 0.73 19.28 -1.25
CA PRO A 175 -0.30 18.66 -2.09
C PRO A 175 -1.68 19.28 -1.77
N ILE A 176 -2.46 19.57 -2.81
CA ILE A 176 -3.89 19.88 -2.65
C ILE A 176 -4.65 18.57 -2.86
N PRO A 177 -5.16 17.95 -1.78
CA PRO A 177 -5.70 16.61 -1.86
C PRO A 177 -7.06 16.59 -2.57
N VAL A 178 -7.20 15.69 -3.54
CA VAL A 178 -8.50 15.29 -4.08
C VAL A 178 -8.82 13.94 -3.46
N PHE A 179 -9.67 13.95 -2.43
CA PHE A 179 -10.01 12.73 -1.73
C PHE A 179 -10.97 11.88 -2.57
N PRO A 180 -10.68 10.59 -2.78
CA PRO A 180 -11.65 9.68 -3.40
C PRO A 180 -12.84 9.46 -2.46
N ARG A 181 -14.01 9.17 -3.03
CA ARG A 181 -15.19 8.79 -2.25
C ARG A 181 -14.97 7.43 -1.58
N GLY A 182 -15.41 7.28 -0.34
CA GLY A 182 -15.34 6.02 0.39
C GLY A 182 -13.97 5.75 1.03
N ARG A 183 -13.51 4.50 0.95
CA ARG A 183 -12.28 4.04 1.62
C ARG A 183 -11.04 4.51 0.86
N CYS A 184 -10.05 5.05 1.55
CA CYS A 184 -8.81 5.54 0.95
C CYS A 184 -7.61 5.40 1.91
N ASP A 185 -6.38 5.54 1.39
CA ASP A 185 -5.17 5.52 2.20
C ASP A 185 -4.98 6.87 2.90
N LEU A 186 -5.43 6.97 4.15
CA LEU A 186 -5.28 8.19 4.96
C LEU A 186 -3.83 8.46 5.35
N ALA A 187 -2.91 7.51 5.16
CA ALA A 187 -1.48 7.73 5.31
C ALA A 187 -0.82 8.25 4.01
N SER A 188 -1.53 8.37 2.89
CA SER A 188 -0.92 8.73 1.61
C SER A 188 -0.42 10.17 1.58
N VAL A 189 0.85 10.35 1.20
CA VAL A 189 1.44 11.67 0.95
C VAL A 189 0.69 12.44 -0.14
N LEU A 190 0.10 11.75 -1.13
CA LEU A 190 -0.68 12.36 -2.21
C LEU A 190 -1.98 13.00 -1.70
N LEU A 191 -2.46 12.54 -0.54
CA LEU A 191 -3.61 13.11 0.15
C LEU A 191 -3.20 14.11 1.26
N GLY A 192 -1.91 14.40 1.40
CA GLY A 192 -1.39 15.38 2.36
C GLY A 192 -1.00 14.81 3.73
N ALA A 193 -0.98 13.49 3.90
CA ALA A 193 -0.44 12.86 5.09
C ALA A 193 1.07 13.13 5.24
N ARG A 194 1.59 13.11 6.47
CA ARG A 194 2.99 13.41 6.76
C ARG A 194 3.54 12.50 7.85
N VAL A 195 4.79 12.10 7.70
CA VAL A 195 5.57 11.58 8.83
C VAL A 195 6.10 12.76 9.61
N VAL A 196 5.69 12.87 10.87
CA VAL A 196 5.94 14.03 11.72
C VAL A 196 7.00 13.74 12.80
N PHE A 197 7.32 12.46 13.02
CA PHE A 197 8.38 12.05 13.93
C PHE A 197 8.94 10.68 13.54
N THR A 198 10.23 10.47 13.80
CA THR A 198 10.93 9.18 13.67
C THR A 198 11.92 9.03 14.83
N SER A 199 11.96 7.87 15.49
CA SER A 199 12.91 7.61 16.60
C SER A 199 14.37 7.55 16.14
N ASP A 200 14.60 6.93 14.99
CA ASP A 200 15.91 6.74 14.37
C ASP A 200 15.74 6.74 12.83
N GLN A 201 16.76 7.18 12.10
CA GLN A 201 16.81 7.10 10.64
C GLN A 201 18.25 6.80 10.20
N HIS A 202 18.64 5.52 10.25
CA HIS A 202 19.98 5.11 9.88
C HIS A 202 20.16 5.03 8.36
N TYR A 203 19.25 4.33 7.69
CA TYR A 203 19.18 4.26 6.23
C TYR A 203 17.76 4.56 5.75
N GLY A 204 17.64 5.28 4.65
CA GLY A 204 16.34 5.80 4.22
C GLY A 204 15.74 6.77 5.25
N VAL A 205 14.54 7.25 4.98
CA VAL A 205 13.86 8.25 5.81
C VAL A 205 12.41 7.86 6.03
N GLY A 206 11.83 8.23 7.17
CA GLY A 206 10.46 7.90 7.55
C GLY A 206 9.44 8.33 6.50
N SER A 207 9.62 9.50 5.89
CA SER A 207 8.73 10.01 4.83
C SER A 207 8.60 9.06 3.63
N ASN A 208 9.58 8.17 3.40
CA ASN A 208 9.48 7.15 2.35
C ASN A 208 8.34 6.15 2.58
N LEU A 209 7.93 5.94 3.83
CA LEU A 209 6.90 4.96 4.20
C LEU A 209 5.53 5.25 3.55
N ILE A 210 5.26 6.52 3.27
CA ILE A 210 3.95 6.99 2.78
C ILE A 210 3.94 7.37 1.30
N LEU A 211 5.07 7.26 0.61
CA LEU A 211 5.20 7.49 -0.83
C LEU A 211 4.36 6.49 -1.64
N PRO A 212 3.92 6.79 -2.87
CA PRO A 212 3.19 5.86 -3.72
C PRO A 212 4.01 4.61 -4.10
N GLY A 213 3.29 3.60 -4.63
CA GLY A 213 3.87 2.34 -5.09
C GLY A 213 4.55 1.51 -3.99
N ARG A 214 5.45 0.60 -4.39
CA ARG A 214 6.22 -0.28 -3.50
C ARG A 214 7.72 0.06 -3.44
N GLY A 215 8.07 1.26 -3.92
CA GLY A 215 9.45 1.75 -3.98
C GLY A 215 10.32 1.11 -5.07
N PRO A 216 11.60 1.53 -5.15
CA PRO A 216 12.57 1.00 -6.10
C PRO A 216 12.95 -0.45 -5.78
N LYS A 217 13.69 -1.09 -6.70
CA LYS A 217 14.18 -2.48 -6.56
C LYS A 217 15.38 -2.60 -5.59
N SER A 218 15.27 -2.00 -4.42
CA SER A 218 16.35 -1.77 -3.46
C SER A 218 15.81 -1.36 -2.09
N MET A 219 16.66 -1.31 -1.05
CA MET A 219 16.27 -0.94 0.32
C MET A 219 16.15 0.59 0.54
N ASP A 220 16.92 1.38 -0.20
CA ASP A 220 17.05 2.85 -0.11
C ASP A 220 15.73 3.65 -0.17
N GLY A 221 14.71 3.14 -0.87
CA GLY A 221 13.40 3.79 -0.91
C GLY A 221 12.46 3.49 0.27
N GLY A 222 12.96 3.06 1.44
CA GLY A 222 12.17 2.78 2.65
C GLY A 222 12.64 3.58 3.88
N TRP A 223 12.24 3.15 5.07
CA TRP A 223 12.76 3.61 6.36
C TRP A 223 13.44 2.44 7.07
N GLU A 224 14.69 2.62 7.51
CA GLU A 224 15.47 1.61 8.21
C GLU A 224 16.23 2.20 9.40
N THR A 225 16.12 1.53 10.54
CA THR A 225 16.78 1.93 11.78
C THR A 225 18.06 1.16 12.06
N LYS A 226 18.90 1.73 12.92
CA LYS A 226 20.14 1.09 13.34
C LYS A 226 19.85 -0.16 14.15
N ARG A 227 20.58 -1.23 13.85
CA ARG A 227 20.54 -2.47 14.64
C ARG A 227 20.79 -2.21 16.12
N SER A 228 19.85 -2.64 16.95
CA SER A 228 19.95 -2.56 18.40
C SER A 228 20.35 -3.88 19.03
N ARG A 229 20.92 -3.79 20.23
CA ARG A 229 21.25 -4.93 21.11
C ARG A 229 20.66 -4.75 22.51
N LYS A 230 19.94 -3.65 22.74
CA LYS A 230 19.36 -3.33 24.04
C LYS A 230 18.08 -4.16 24.23
N PRO A 231 17.94 -4.93 25.32
CA PRO A 231 16.71 -5.64 25.61
C PRO A 231 15.50 -4.69 25.65
N GLY A 232 14.42 -5.09 24.99
CA GLY A 232 13.19 -4.28 24.92
C GLY A 232 13.29 -3.03 24.03
N HIS A 233 14.32 -2.92 23.19
CA HIS A 233 14.40 -1.84 22.20
C HIS A 233 13.26 -1.92 21.18
N SER A 234 12.83 -0.75 20.71
CA SER A 234 11.85 -0.56 19.67
C SER A 234 12.11 0.77 18.98
N ASP A 235 11.83 0.83 17.69
CA ASP A 235 11.83 2.08 16.93
C ASP A 235 10.42 2.41 16.46
N PHE A 236 10.11 3.69 16.27
CA PHE A 236 8.78 4.10 15.84
C PHE A 236 8.79 5.34 14.94
N VAL A 237 7.72 5.45 14.16
CA VAL A 237 7.36 6.66 13.43
C VAL A 237 5.98 7.14 13.85
N ILE A 238 5.76 8.45 13.80
CA ILE A 238 4.42 9.05 13.94
C ILE A 238 4.01 9.64 12.60
N ILE A 239 2.83 9.25 12.13
CA ILE A 239 2.22 9.70 10.90
C ILE A 239 1.00 10.54 11.26
N LYS A 240 1.00 11.80 10.83
CA LYS A 240 -0.22 12.60 10.76
C LYS A 240 -1.00 12.18 9.51
N LEU A 241 -2.23 11.76 9.72
CA LEU A 241 -3.13 11.39 8.63
C LEU A 241 -3.46 12.61 7.76
N ALA A 242 -3.76 12.34 6.49
CA ALA A 242 -4.22 13.32 5.52
C ALA A 242 -5.46 14.09 6.03
N ASP A 243 -6.35 13.38 6.72
CA ASP A 243 -7.52 13.93 7.40
C ASP A 243 -7.89 13.05 8.60
N GLY A 244 -8.67 13.59 9.53
CA GLY A 244 -9.25 12.80 10.60
C GLY A 244 -10.21 11.75 10.05
N GLY A 245 -10.08 10.49 10.47
CA GLY A 245 -10.88 9.41 9.91
C GLY A 245 -10.92 8.13 10.74
N PHE A 246 -11.72 7.20 10.26
CA PHE A 246 -11.96 5.87 10.81
C PHE A 246 -11.11 4.85 10.06
N LEU A 247 -10.29 4.08 10.76
CA LEU A 247 -9.29 3.18 10.14
C LEU A 247 -9.78 1.73 10.12
N ASP A 248 -9.90 1.13 8.94
CA ASP A 248 -10.42 -0.21 8.75
C ASP A 248 -9.31 -1.28 8.77
N TYR A 249 -8.23 -1.06 8.02
CA TYR A 249 -7.09 -1.97 7.96
C TYR A 249 -5.78 -1.23 7.61
N ALA A 250 -4.66 -1.82 8.04
CA ALA A 250 -3.33 -1.37 7.67
C ALA A 250 -2.69 -2.34 6.68
N GLU A 251 -1.85 -1.80 5.80
CA GLU A 251 -0.91 -2.58 5.00
C GLU A 251 0.51 -2.20 5.39
N ILE A 252 1.36 -3.19 5.62
CA ILE A 252 2.77 -3.00 5.96
C ILE A 252 3.57 -3.81 4.95
N ASP A 253 4.47 -3.12 4.24
CA ASP A 253 5.27 -3.70 3.17
C ASP A 253 6.74 -3.69 3.58
N THR A 254 7.37 -4.86 3.66
CA THR A 254 8.80 -5.05 3.91
C THR A 254 9.57 -5.30 2.61
N ASN A 255 9.04 -4.87 1.46
CA ASN A 255 9.67 -5.03 0.15
C ASN A 255 11.18 -4.68 0.19
N TYR A 256 11.98 -5.58 -0.37
CA TYR A 256 13.45 -5.60 -0.35
C TYR A 256 14.17 -5.65 1.02
N PHE A 257 13.45 -5.58 2.15
CA PHE A 257 14.00 -5.89 3.47
C PHE A 257 13.87 -7.39 3.72
N ILE A 258 14.93 -8.13 3.37
CA ILE A 258 14.96 -9.59 3.42
C ILE A 258 15.61 -10.09 4.72
N GLY A 259 16.79 -9.58 5.06
CA GLY A 259 17.55 -10.00 6.24
C GLY A 259 17.46 -9.03 7.43
N ASN A 260 16.81 -7.89 7.23
CA ASN A 260 16.75 -6.75 8.13
C ASN A 260 15.33 -6.16 8.23
N PHE A 261 14.29 -6.94 7.94
CA PHE A 261 12.91 -6.58 8.29
C PHE A 261 12.72 -6.68 9.81
N PRO A 262 11.81 -5.90 10.41
CA PRO A 262 11.47 -6.04 11.82
C PRO A 262 10.80 -7.38 12.09
N GLN A 263 10.97 -7.92 13.30
CA GLN A 263 10.29 -9.17 13.68
C GLN A 263 8.80 -8.95 13.92
N MET A 264 8.46 -7.85 14.60
CA MET A 264 7.09 -7.51 14.95
C MET A 264 6.79 -6.04 14.69
N VAL A 265 5.51 -5.73 14.59
CA VAL A 265 4.98 -4.38 14.51
C VAL A 265 3.72 -4.23 15.35
N ASP A 266 3.50 -3.06 15.94
CA ASP A 266 2.20 -2.65 16.48
C ASP A 266 1.81 -1.27 15.95
N LEU A 267 0.52 -0.94 16.05
CA LEU A 267 0.00 0.37 15.70
C LEU A 267 -0.84 0.93 16.84
N TYR A 268 -0.52 2.16 17.22
CA TYR A 268 -1.28 2.97 18.16
C TYR A 268 -1.80 4.22 17.44
N ALA A 269 -2.96 4.73 17.82
CA ALA A 269 -3.55 5.92 17.23
C ALA A 269 -3.99 6.94 18.28
N THR A 270 -4.04 8.21 17.90
CA THR A 270 -4.45 9.29 18.79
C THR A 270 -5.18 10.41 18.04
N VAL A 271 -5.84 11.28 18.80
CA VAL A 271 -6.48 12.50 18.35
C VAL A 271 -5.71 13.69 18.90
N SER A 272 -5.14 14.51 18.02
CA SER A 272 -4.39 15.71 18.39
C SER A 272 -4.57 16.79 17.33
N ASP A 273 -4.59 18.04 17.77
CA ASP A 273 -4.54 19.24 16.94
C ASP A 273 -3.11 19.69 16.61
N GLN A 274 -2.11 19.14 17.30
CA GLN A 274 -0.70 19.44 17.07
C GLN A 274 -0.16 18.68 15.85
N ILE A 275 0.84 19.25 15.19
CA ILE A 275 1.54 18.58 14.07
C ILE A 275 2.27 17.33 14.59
N VAL A 276 2.96 17.45 15.73
CA VAL A 276 3.56 16.34 16.44
C VAL A 276 2.80 16.21 17.76
N PRO A 277 2.07 15.10 18.00
CA PRO A 277 1.37 14.89 19.26
C PRO A 277 2.33 14.93 20.46
N ASP A 278 1.86 15.47 21.58
CA ASP A 278 2.61 15.45 22.83
C ASP A 278 2.88 13.98 23.26
N PRO A 279 4.09 13.65 23.77
CA PRO A 279 4.39 12.29 24.24
C PRO A 279 3.42 11.74 25.30
N SER A 280 2.75 12.61 26.06
CA SER A 280 1.74 12.28 27.06
C SER A 280 0.32 12.11 26.52
N SER A 281 0.11 12.28 25.20
CA SER A 281 -1.18 12.05 24.55
C SER A 281 -1.69 10.63 24.82
N GLU A 282 -3.01 10.48 24.87
CA GLU A 282 -3.63 9.16 25.00
C GLU A 282 -3.52 8.40 23.67
N TRP A 283 -2.82 7.26 23.70
CA TRP A 283 -2.59 6.41 22.54
C TRP A 283 -3.43 5.13 22.66
N THR A 284 -4.34 4.92 21.72
CA THR A 284 -5.20 3.74 21.64
C THR A 284 -4.57 2.68 20.74
N GLU A 285 -4.44 1.44 21.22
CA GLU A 285 -3.96 0.33 20.39
C GLU A 285 -5.00 -0.02 19.31
N ILE A 286 -4.59 0.06 18.04
CA ILE A 286 -5.44 -0.27 16.88
C ILE A 286 -4.95 -1.51 16.13
N LEU A 287 -3.70 -1.93 16.34
CA LEU A 287 -3.14 -3.22 15.93
C LEU A 287 -2.24 -3.73 17.05
N GLU A 288 -2.58 -4.90 17.58
CA GLU A 288 -1.73 -5.61 18.54
C GLU A 288 -0.40 -6.05 17.91
N LYS A 289 0.58 -6.35 18.76
CA LYS A 289 1.91 -6.76 18.31
C LYS A 289 1.85 -8.00 17.41
N SER A 290 2.10 -7.79 16.12
CA SER A 290 1.92 -8.78 15.04
C SER A 290 3.23 -9.09 14.33
N LYS A 291 3.42 -10.36 13.90
CA LYS A 291 4.63 -10.78 13.17
C LYS A 291 4.69 -10.16 11.77
N LEU A 292 5.90 -9.78 11.37
CA LEU A 292 6.21 -9.43 9.99
C LEU A 292 7.04 -10.52 9.31
N GLY A 293 6.96 -10.58 7.99
CA GLY A 293 7.74 -11.44 7.11
C GLY A 293 8.71 -10.64 6.24
N PRO A 294 9.76 -11.27 5.72
CA PRO A 294 10.69 -10.64 4.79
C PRO A 294 10.07 -10.42 3.41
N HIS A 295 10.38 -9.29 2.77
CA HIS A 295 10.05 -9.05 1.37
C HIS A 295 8.56 -9.24 1.02
N GLN A 296 7.67 -8.85 1.93
CA GLN A 296 6.25 -9.19 1.85
C GLN A 296 5.36 -7.97 2.08
N GLN A 297 4.25 -7.92 1.34
CA GLN A 297 3.14 -7.01 1.61
C GLN A 297 2.12 -7.74 2.50
N GLN A 298 1.86 -7.19 3.67
CA GLN A 298 1.01 -7.82 4.69
C GLN A 298 -0.12 -6.88 5.07
N SER A 299 -1.34 -7.41 5.17
CA SER A 299 -2.53 -6.63 5.53
C SER A 299 -3.11 -7.11 6.86
N PHE A 300 -3.49 -6.14 7.70
CA PHE A 300 -4.00 -6.37 9.06
C PHE A 300 -5.27 -5.58 9.29
N GLN A 301 -6.37 -6.25 9.66
CA GLN A 301 -7.59 -5.58 10.09
C GLN A 301 -7.36 -4.89 11.43
N LEU A 302 -7.82 -3.64 11.56
CA LEU A 302 -7.65 -2.84 12.77
C LEU A 302 -8.82 -3.05 13.74
N SER A 303 -8.55 -2.91 15.04
CA SER A 303 -9.49 -3.25 16.11
C SER A 303 -10.51 -2.15 16.43
N ARG A 304 -10.26 -0.90 16.03
CA ARG A 304 -11.10 0.29 16.33
C ARG A 304 -11.65 1.00 15.08
N PRO A 305 -12.33 0.31 14.14
CA PRO A 305 -12.79 0.91 12.89
C PRO A 305 -13.95 1.90 13.03
N GLN A 306 -14.49 2.08 14.24
CA GLN A 306 -15.56 3.04 14.56
C GLN A 306 -15.05 4.27 15.32
N GLU A 307 -13.77 4.29 15.71
CA GLU A 307 -13.17 5.43 16.39
C GLU A 307 -12.43 6.32 15.39
N LYS A 308 -12.45 7.63 15.67
CA LYS A 308 -11.82 8.63 14.82
C LYS A 308 -10.41 8.90 15.32
N PHE A 309 -9.44 8.91 14.40
CA PHE A 309 -8.05 9.22 14.69
C PHE A 309 -7.50 10.29 13.74
N THR A 310 -6.43 10.94 14.16
CA THR A 310 -5.71 11.97 13.38
C THR A 310 -4.24 11.61 13.16
N HIS A 311 -3.70 10.77 14.03
CA HIS A 311 -2.31 10.34 14.01
C HIS A 311 -2.22 8.84 14.29
N VAL A 312 -1.23 8.19 13.69
CA VAL A 312 -0.88 6.80 13.94
C VAL A 312 0.61 6.70 14.22
N ARG A 313 0.96 5.99 15.29
CA ARG A 313 2.32 5.57 15.61
C ARG A 313 2.50 4.12 15.17
N MET A 314 3.45 3.87 14.27
CA MET A 314 3.90 2.52 13.94
C MET A 314 5.18 2.22 14.71
N THR A 315 5.16 1.17 15.54
CA THR A 315 6.32 0.72 16.31
C THR A 315 6.83 -0.59 15.74
N ILE A 316 8.12 -0.67 15.43
CA ILE A 316 8.80 -1.87 14.96
C ILE A 316 9.68 -2.46 16.08
N TYR A 317 9.81 -3.79 16.09
CA TYR A 317 10.57 -4.50 17.13
C TYR A 317 11.57 -5.52 16.56
N PRO A 318 12.78 -5.59 17.13
CA PRO A 318 13.39 -4.53 17.95
C PRO A 318 13.74 -3.31 17.10
N ASP A 319 14.11 -3.53 15.84
CA ASP A 319 14.60 -2.56 14.86
C ASP A 319 14.43 -3.17 13.45
N GLY A 320 14.81 -2.44 12.41
CA GLY A 320 14.83 -2.96 11.04
C GLY A 320 14.26 -1.99 10.02
N GLY A 321 13.92 -2.51 8.85
CA GLY A 321 13.46 -1.73 7.70
C GLY A 321 12.04 -2.06 7.22
N VAL A 322 11.27 -1.00 6.97
CA VAL A 322 9.92 -1.07 6.39
C VAL A 322 9.89 -0.22 5.13
N LYS A 323 9.29 -0.76 4.06
CA LYS A 323 9.17 -0.07 2.78
C LYS A 323 7.99 0.88 2.77
N ARG A 324 6.80 0.40 3.10
CA ARG A 324 5.57 1.21 3.10
C ARG A 324 4.68 0.88 4.29
N ILE A 325 3.90 1.87 4.68
CA ILE A 325 2.68 1.68 5.45
C ILE A 325 1.52 2.34 4.70
N ARG A 326 0.37 1.68 4.71
CA ARG A 326 -0.90 2.24 4.25
C ARG A 326 -1.92 2.11 5.36
N LEU A 327 -2.75 3.14 5.54
CA LEU A 327 -3.79 3.16 6.56
C LEU A 327 -5.12 3.41 5.88
N PHE A 328 -5.81 2.32 5.56
CA PHE A 328 -7.05 2.37 4.81
C PHE A 328 -8.24 2.61 5.72
N GLY A 329 -9.04 3.59 5.36
CA GLY A 329 -10.15 4.02 6.17
C GLY A 329 -11.06 4.99 5.46
N ARG A 330 -12.03 5.52 6.19
CA ARG A 330 -12.98 6.53 5.73
C ARG A 330 -12.68 7.85 6.42
N ARG A 331 -12.78 8.94 5.69
CA ARG A 331 -12.68 10.29 6.27
C ARG A 331 -13.87 10.54 7.18
N THR A 332 -13.72 11.50 8.08
CA THR A 332 -14.83 11.90 8.94
C THR A 332 -16.00 12.45 8.12
N GLU A 333 -15.73 13.22 7.05
CA GLU A 333 -16.68 14.12 6.36
C GLU A 333 -17.55 14.94 7.33
N THR A 334 -17.50 16.27 7.23
CA THR A 334 -18.65 17.04 7.69
C THR A 334 -19.85 16.52 6.90
N ILE A 335 -20.75 15.81 7.58
CA ILE A 335 -22.06 15.46 7.04
C ILE A 335 -22.72 16.81 6.74
N ASP A 336 -22.61 17.28 5.49
CA ASP A 336 -23.56 18.24 4.97
C ASP A 336 -24.83 17.44 4.68
N ASP A 337 -25.73 17.41 5.66
CA ASP A 337 -27.09 16.85 5.55
C ASP A 337 -27.98 17.58 4.52
N ASN A 338 -27.42 18.34 3.57
CA ASN A 338 -28.16 19.15 2.60
C ASN A 338 -27.64 19.02 1.16
N ALA A 339 -27.28 17.82 0.72
CA ALA A 339 -27.24 17.50 -0.70
C ALA A 339 -28.41 16.57 -1.03
N GLU A 340 -29.64 17.08 -0.91
CA GLU A 340 -30.78 16.48 -1.59
C GLU A 340 -30.46 16.40 -3.09
N LEU A 341 -30.33 15.17 -3.60
CA LEU A 341 -30.48 14.93 -5.01
C LEU A 341 -31.90 15.35 -5.38
N SER A 342 -32.03 16.52 -6.00
CA SER A 342 -33.23 16.95 -6.68
C SER A 342 -33.51 15.98 -7.84
N THR A 343 -34.44 15.05 -7.64
CA THR A 343 -35.18 14.41 -8.73
C THR A 343 -36.53 15.10 -8.91
N PRO A 344 -37.04 15.25 -10.14
CA PRO A 344 -38.30 15.91 -10.38
C PRO A 344 -39.44 15.06 -9.81
N SER A 345 -40.27 15.72 -9.01
CA SER A 345 -41.55 15.24 -8.51
C SER A 345 -42.46 14.78 -9.65
N ASP A 346 -43.00 13.57 -9.54
CA ASP A 346 -44.36 13.27 -10.01
C ASP A 346 -45.08 12.44 -8.95
N GLN A 347 -46.26 12.94 -8.58
CA GLN A 347 -47.14 12.47 -7.52
C GLN A 347 -47.87 11.20 -7.95
N VAL A 348 -47.96 10.18 -7.09
CA VAL A 348 -49.20 9.42 -6.82
C VAL A 348 -49.13 8.83 -5.40
N GLU A 349 -50.07 9.25 -4.55
CA GLU A 349 -50.36 8.64 -3.24
C GLU A 349 -50.98 7.24 -3.39
N LYS A 350 -50.61 6.31 -2.50
CA LYS A 350 -51.56 5.39 -1.85
C LYS A 350 -50.96 4.70 -0.62
N GLU A 351 -51.69 4.83 0.49
CA GLU A 351 -51.44 4.28 1.82
C GLU A 351 -51.41 2.75 1.86
N ALA A 352 -50.52 2.18 2.69
CA ALA A 352 -50.72 0.88 3.34
C ALA A 352 -49.84 0.71 4.61
N ILE A 353 -50.50 0.78 5.77
CA ILE A 353 -50.32 0.06 7.06
C ILE A 353 -48.88 -0.37 7.46
N PRO A 354 -48.35 0.08 8.62
CA PRO A 354 -47.03 -0.32 9.09
C PRO A 354 -47.03 -1.75 9.65
N LYS A 355 -46.28 -2.66 9.00
CA LYS A 355 -45.82 -3.88 9.66
C LYS A 355 -44.63 -3.54 10.54
N SER A 356 -44.73 -3.99 11.79
CA SER A 356 -43.74 -3.94 12.86
C SER A 356 -42.29 -3.77 12.40
N ALA A 357 -41.68 -2.66 12.80
CA ALA A 357 -40.23 -2.47 12.77
C ALA A 357 -39.57 -3.56 13.63
N GLY A 358 -39.12 -4.63 12.97
CA GLY A 358 -38.10 -5.49 13.55
C GLY A 358 -36.83 -4.66 13.65
N MET A 359 -36.24 -4.58 14.85
CA MET A 359 -34.89 -4.06 15.05
C MET A 359 -33.98 -4.67 13.96
N GLU A 360 -33.47 -3.85 13.04
CA GLU A 360 -32.43 -4.29 12.12
C GLU A 360 -31.26 -4.79 12.97
N LYS A 361 -31.02 -6.10 12.97
CA LYS A 361 -29.80 -6.68 13.54
C LYS A 361 -28.62 -5.92 12.92
N THR A 362 -27.83 -5.24 13.74
CA THR A 362 -26.65 -4.47 13.30
C THR A 362 -25.74 -5.35 12.45
N LYS A 363 -25.54 -4.99 11.19
CA LYS A 363 -24.71 -5.76 10.25
C LYS A 363 -23.23 -5.54 10.58
N LYS A 364 -22.50 -6.60 10.91
CA LYS A 364 -21.04 -6.57 11.08
C LYS A 364 -20.37 -6.64 9.71
N ARG A 365 -19.66 -5.58 9.34
CA ARG A 365 -18.93 -5.45 8.08
C ARG A 365 -17.44 -5.72 8.33
N ILE A 366 -16.84 -6.60 7.53
CA ILE A 366 -15.40 -6.91 7.61
C ILE A 366 -14.75 -6.80 6.23
N PRO A 367 -13.53 -6.22 6.13
CA PRO A 367 -12.81 -6.15 4.87
C PRO A 367 -12.24 -7.53 4.50
N ILE A 368 -12.32 -7.89 3.22
CA ILE A 368 -11.61 -9.02 2.62
C ILE A 368 -10.19 -8.55 2.33
N LEU A 369 -9.20 -9.13 3.01
CA LEU A 369 -7.78 -8.77 2.88
C LEU A 369 -7.01 -9.85 2.10
N PRO A 370 -5.86 -9.53 1.47
CA PRO A 370 -5.00 -10.56 0.88
C PRO A 370 -4.59 -11.61 1.91
N LEU A 371 -4.69 -12.89 1.54
CA LEU A 371 -4.23 -13.99 2.37
C LEU A 371 -2.71 -13.88 2.60
N ASN A 372 -2.32 -13.77 3.86
CA ASN A 372 -0.92 -13.72 4.26
C ASN A 372 -0.68 -14.61 5.49
N ARG A 373 0.50 -15.23 5.55
CA ARG A 373 0.86 -16.23 6.57
C ARG A 373 0.72 -15.69 8.00
N SER A 374 1.24 -14.49 8.28
CA SER A 374 1.26 -13.94 9.65
C SER A 374 -0.13 -13.57 10.16
N ALA A 375 -1.00 -12.96 9.34
CA ALA A 375 -2.36 -12.63 9.74
C ALA A 375 -3.26 -13.86 9.87
N PHE A 376 -2.93 -14.95 9.15
CA PHE A 376 -3.66 -16.22 9.21
C PHE A 376 -3.16 -17.18 10.30
N GLU A 377 -1.95 -16.97 10.84
CA GLU A 377 -1.29 -17.84 11.84
C GLU A 377 -2.18 -18.22 13.03
N PRO A 378 -3.02 -17.34 13.60
CA PRO A 378 -3.91 -17.72 14.70
C PRO A 378 -4.95 -18.78 14.34
N TYR A 379 -5.33 -18.88 13.06
CA TYR A 379 -6.38 -19.77 12.56
C TYR A 379 -5.82 -21.02 11.87
N GLY A 380 -4.53 -21.02 11.51
CA GLY A 380 -3.97 -22.09 10.71
C GLY A 380 -2.66 -21.75 10.02
N ALA A 381 -2.36 -22.48 8.95
CA ALA A 381 -1.17 -22.29 8.13
C ALA A 381 -1.53 -22.01 6.67
N VAL A 382 -0.78 -21.09 6.05
CA VAL A 382 -0.80 -20.85 4.60
C VAL A 382 0.32 -21.67 3.94
N ILE A 383 -0.06 -22.54 3.00
CA ILE A 383 0.83 -23.43 2.26
C ILE A 383 1.14 -22.77 0.92
N GLU A 384 2.31 -22.15 0.84
CA GLU A 384 2.82 -21.48 -0.37
C GLU A 384 4.35 -21.51 -0.38
N SER A 385 4.95 -21.30 -1.55
CA SER A 385 6.41 -21.15 -1.68
C SER A 385 6.79 -19.68 -1.88
N HIS A 386 7.92 -19.27 -1.31
CA HIS A 386 8.51 -17.98 -1.64
C HIS A 386 9.28 -18.09 -2.96
N LEU A 387 9.05 -17.14 -3.88
CA LEU A 387 9.79 -17.06 -5.15
C LEU A 387 11.27 -16.71 -4.91
N ASP A 388 11.54 -15.86 -3.92
CA ASP A 388 12.91 -15.54 -3.49
C ASP A 388 13.27 -16.43 -2.30
N SER A 389 14.21 -17.36 -2.51
CA SER A 389 14.65 -18.30 -1.47
C SER A 389 15.25 -17.58 -0.26
N ARG A 390 15.77 -16.36 -0.42
CA ARG A 390 16.32 -15.55 0.68
C ARG A 390 15.21 -15.03 1.62
N ALA A 391 13.97 -14.93 1.14
CA ALA A 391 12.80 -14.54 1.92
C ALA A 391 12.13 -15.73 2.63
N SER A 392 12.75 -16.92 2.61
CA SER A 392 12.22 -18.07 3.36
C SER A 392 12.35 -17.82 4.87
N SER A 393 11.28 -18.06 5.62
CA SER A 393 11.33 -18.02 7.09
C SER A 393 12.32 -19.06 7.63
N ASN A 394 13.12 -18.68 8.63
CA ASN A 394 13.99 -19.60 9.36
C ASN A 394 13.20 -20.67 10.14
N GLU A 395 11.90 -20.46 10.36
CA GLU A 395 11.02 -21.43 11.02
C GLU A 395 10.71 -22.64 10.12
N ILE A 396 10.75 -22.47 8.79
CA ILE A 396 10.49 -23.53 7.82
C ILE A 396 11.82 -24.13 7.38
N ARG A 397 12.03 -25.39 7.71
CA ARG A 397 13.22 -26.10 7.25
C ARG A 397 13.10 -26.38 5.75
N SER A 398 13.98 -25.78 4.96
CA SER A 398 14.04 -25.95 3.52
C SER A 398 15.36 -26.63 3.09
N LYS A 399 15.31 -27.49 2.08
CA LYS A 399 16.48 -28.12 1.48
C LYS A 399 16.37 -28.21 -0.03
N VAL A 400 17.48 -27.95 -0.72
CA VAL A 400 17.56 -28.22 -2.16
C VAL A 400 17.57 -29.73 -2.37
N VAL A 401 16.69 -30.22 -3.23
CA VAL A 401 16.53 -31.64 -3.58
C VAL A 401 16.70 -31.83 -5.09
N ASN A 402 16.39 -33.02 -5.62
CA ASN A 402 16.58 -33.38 -7.03
C ASN A 402 18.03 -33.18 -7.52
N PHE A 403 18.96 -33.92 -6.90
CA PHE A 403 20.40 -33.87 -7.22
C PHE A 403 21.02 -32.46 -7.07
N GLY A 404 20.43 -31.62 -6.22
CA GLY A 404 21.01 -30.34 -5.81
C GLY A 404 20.75 -29.17 -6.76
N ALA A 405 19.84 -29.28 -7.73
CA ALA A 405 19.73 -28.26 -8.78
C ALA A 405 18.32 -27.77 -9.14
N THR A 406 17.24 -28.53 -8.91
CA THR A 406 15.94 -28.23 -9.56
C THR A 406 14.74 -28.09 -8.64
N ALA A 407 14.86 -28.35 -7.33
CA ALA A 407 13.73 -28.21 -6.43
C ALA A 407 14.14 -27.81 -5.01
N MET A 408 13.27 -27.05 -4.35
CA MET A 408 13.34 -26.74 -2.93
C MET A 408 12.22 -27.53 -2.21
N LYS A 409 12.59 -28.33 -1.22
CA LYS A 409 11.63 -29.01 -0.32
C LYS A 409 11.52 -28.24 0.98
N SER A 410 10.31 -27.80 1.32
CA SER A 410 9.98 -27.19 2.60
C SER A 410 9.27 -28.21 3.49
N ASP A 411 9.80 -28.47 4.67
CA ASP A 411 9.26 -29.42 5.64
C ASP A 411 8.27 -28.74 6.60
N HIS A 412 7.23 -29.47 7.03
CA HIS A 412 6.27 -29.03 8.05
C HIS A 412 5.56 -27.68 7.76
N VAL A 413 5.16 -27.46 6.51
CA VAL A 413 4.49 -26.22 6.06
C VAL A 413 3.10 -26.01 6.67
N ALA A 414 2.48 -27.06 7.20
CA ALA A 414 1.24 -27.05 7.97
C ALA A 414 1.26 -28.20 9.00
N ARG A 415 0.48 -28.05 10.08
CA ARG A 415 0.28 -29.11 11.08
C ARG A 415 -0.94 -29.94 10.69
N LEU A 416 -0.83 -31.25 10.77
CA LEU A 416 -1.95 -32.18 10.61
C LEU A 416 -2.27 -32.73 12.00
N GLU A 417 -3.40 -32.34 12.55
CA GLU A 417 -3.77 -32.54 13.95
C GLU A 417 -5.10 -33.30 14.05
N THR A 418 -5.17 -34.18 15.05
CA THR A 418 -6.38 -34.89 15.45
C THR A 418 -6.38 -35.07 16.96
N ALA A 419 -7.49 -34.75 17.62
CA ALA A 419 -7.69 -34.95 19.04
C ALA A 419 -8.34 -36.32 19.29
N ILE A 420 -7.64 -37.19 20.02
CA ILE A 420 -8.16 -38.48 20.47
C ILE A 420 -8.79 -38.28 21.85
N SER A 421 -10.11 -38.45 21.96
CA SER A 421 -10.76 -38.60 23.27
C SER A 421 -11.06 -40.09 23.50
N SER A 422 -11.04 -40.54 24.76
CA SER A 422 -11.43 -41.90 25.13
C SER A 422 -12.93 -42.18 24.95
N GLU A 423 -13.72 -41.14 24.69
CA GLU A 423 -15.18 -41.18 24.58
C GLU A 423 -15.66 -41.12 23.12
N ASN A 424 -14.81 -40.71 22.17
CA ASN A 424 -15.17 -40.55 20.76
C ASN A 424 -14.60 -41.69 19.89
N PRO A 425 -15.24 -41.98 18.74
CA PRO A 425 -14.69 -42.91 17.76
C PRO A 425 -13.32 -42.42 17.25
N VAL A 426 -12.46 -43.36 16.88
CA VAL A 426 -11.12 -43.03 16.36
C VAL A 426 -11.26 -42.37 14.98
N ALA A 427 -10.89 -41.09 14.88
CA ALA A 427 -10.85 -40.39 13.61
C ALA A 427 -9.74 -40.93 12.69
N VAL A 428 -10.07 -41.24 11.45
CA VAL A 428 -9.13 -41.75 10.43
C VAL A 428 -8.86 -40.69 9.38
N PRO A 429 -7.64 -40.65 8.80
CA PRO A 429 -7.34 -39.68 7.74
C PRO A 429 -8.22 -39.95 6.51
N ASN A 430 -8.82 -38.89 5.98
CA ASN A 430 -9.61 -38.88 4.77
C ASN A 430 -9.07 -37.83 3.79
N LEU A 431 -9.05 -38.22 2.50
CA LEU A 431 -8.65 -37.38 1.39
C LEU A 431 -9.86 -37.17 0.47
N CYS A 432 -10.46 -36.00 0.54
CA CYS A 432 -11.66 -35.63 -0.22
C CYS A 432 -11.34 -34.69 -1.38
N LEU A 433 -12.25 -34.64 -2.36
CA LEU A 433 -12.22 -33.68 -3.46
C LEU A 433 -13.45 -32.77 -3.35
N PHE A 434 -13.20 -31.47 -3.22
CA PHE A 434 -14.24 -30.44 -3.26
C PHE A 434 -14.27 -29.79 -4.63
N SER A 435 -15.46 -29.65 -5.20
CA SER A 435 -15.68 -28.89 -6.41
C SER A 435 -16.64 -27.74 -6.15
N CYS A 436 -16.08 -26.55 -5.98
CA CYS A 436 -16.78 -25.37 -5.52
C CYS A 436 -17.24 -24.53 -6.71
N GLN A 437 -18.55 -24.33 -6.83
CA GLN A 437 -19.12 -23.37 -7.78
C GLN A 437 -18.90 -21.93 -7.27
N PRO A 438 -18.76 -20.94 -8.17
CA PRO A 438 -18.64 -19.55 -7.77
C PRO A 438 -19.86 -19.09 -6.96
N TRP A 439 -19.61 -18.45 -5.82
CA TRP A 439 -20.65 -17.70 -5.13
C TRP A 439 -20.59 -16.25 -5.57
N SER A 440 -21.62 -15.82 -6.30
CA SER A 440 -21.74 -14.44 -6.78
C SER A 440 -21.84 -13.44 -5.64
N ALA A 441 -21.06 -12.36 -5.74
CA ALA A 441 -21.14 -11.22 -4.86
C ALA A 441 -22.35 -10.34 -5.19
N ASP A 442 -22.87 -9.64 -4.19
CA ASP A 442 -23.74 -8.50 -4.40
C ASP A 442 -22.88 -7.29 -4.83
N SER A 443 -23.16 -6.72 -6.00
CA SER A 443 -22.49 -5.49 -6.46
C SER A 443 -23.19 -4.28 -5.86
N VAL A 444 -22.50 -3.55 -4.98
CA VAL A 444 -23.02 -2.31 -4.38
C VAL A 444 -22.59 -1.09 -5.21
N SER A 445 -21.41 -1.15 -5.81
CA SER A 445 -20.92 -0.18 -6.79
C SER A 445 -19.95 -0.86 -7.76
N SER A 446 -19.46 -0.14 -8.77
CA SER A 446 -18.50 -0.67 -9.76
C SER A 446 -17.25 -1.27 -9.11
N ASN A 447 -16.83 -0.73 -7.96
CA ASN A 447 -15.59 -1.10 -7.28
C ASN A 447 -15.81 -1.80 -5.93
N HIS A 448 -17.05 -2.06 -5.52
CA HIS A 448 -17.35 -2.63 -4.20
C HIS A 448 -18.22 -3.88 -4.32
N LEU A 449 -17.67 -5.00 -3.86
CA LEU A 449 -18.36 -6.30 -3.81
C LEU A 449 -18.64 -6.70 -2.37
N GLU A 450 -19.81 -7.31 -2.15
CA GLU A 450 -20.22 -7.83 -0.86
C GLU A 450 -20.58 -9.32 -0.93
N TRP A 451 -20.14 -10.09 0.07
CA TRP A 451 -20.64 -11.45 0.33
C TRP A 451 -21.33 -11.47 1.70
N ARG A 452 -22.57 -11.97 1.71
CA ARG A 452 -23.35 -12.16 2.93
C ARG A 452 -23.18 -13.59 3.40
N LEU A 453 -22.51 -13.76 4.53
CA LEU A 453 -22.31 -15.11 5.08
C LEU A 453 -23.64 -15.67 5.58
N LYS A 454 -23.83 -16.96 5.31
CA LYS A 454 -25.03 -17.71 5.70
C LYS A 454 -24.77 -18.62 6.91
N GLY A 455 -23.53 -19.03 7.10
CA GLY A 455 -23.14 -19.89 8.20
C GLY A 455 -21.63 -20.05 8.31
N LEU A 456 -21.22 -20.60 9.44
CA LEU A 456 -19.88 -21.05 9.73
C LEU A 456 -19.94 -22.53 10.11
N GLU A 457 -18.87 -23.24 9.84
CA GLU A 457 -18.66 -24.64 10.20
C GLU A 457 -17.41 -24.77 11.07
N ARG A 458 -17.36 -25.77 11.94
CA ARG A 458 -16.23 -26.04 12.82
C ARG A 458 -15.95 -27.53 12.90
N HIS A 459 -14.69 -27.88 12.72
CA HIS A 459 -14.16 -29.22 12.99
C HIS A 459 -13.43 -29.20 14.34
N GLN A 460 -14.12 -29.56 15.42
CA GLN A 460 -13.60 -29.39 16.79
C GLN A 460 -12.30 -30.20 17.04
N PHE A 461 -12.22 -31.40 16.46
CA PHE A 461 -11.18 -32.38 16.78
C PHE A 461 -10.18 -32.63 15.65
N SER A 462 -10.30 -31.94 14.52
CA SER A 462 -9.46 -32.19 13.35
C SER A 462 -9.01 -30.90 12.68
N SER A 463 -7.75 -30.85 12.27
CA SER A 463 -7.29 -29.88 11.28
C SER A 463 -7.89 -30.20 9.90
N GLN A 464 -8.24 -29.18 9.13
CA GLN A 464 -8.76 -29.35 7.77
C GLN A 464 -7.91 -28.57 6.78
N THR A 465 -7.34 -29.28 5.80
CA THR A 465 -6.38 -28.72 4.84
C THR A 465 -6.95 -28.72 3.43
N PHE A 466 -6.99 -27.55 2.79
CA PHE A 466 -7.42 -27.38 1.41
C PHE A 466 -6.26 -26.95 0.51
N ILE A 467 -5.98 -27.77 -0.51
CA ILE A 467 -5.00 -27.47 -1.55
C ILE A 467 -5.75 -27.24 -2.86
N PRO A 468 -5.75 -26.00 -3.40
CA PRO A 468 -6.30 -25.77 -4.72
C PRO A 468 -5.54 -26.60 -5.76
N ILE A 469 -6.28 -27.23 -6.66
CA ILE A 469 -5.73 -27.92 -7.81
C ILE A 469 -6.25 -27.25 -9.08
N ALA A 470 -5.50 -27.40 -10.18
CA ALA A 470 -5.98 -26.95 -11.48
C ALA A 470 -7.27 -27.70 -11.81
N THR A 471 -8.36 -26.95 -12.04
CA THR A 471 -9.64 -27.54 -12.45
C THR A 471 -9.42 -28.29 -13.75
N HIS A 472 -9.73 -29.58 -13.75
CA HIS A 472 -9.50 -30.40 -14.93
C HIS A 472 -10.55 -30.11 -15.99
N THR A 473 -10.11 -29.80 -17.20
CA THR A 473 -10.99 -29.77 -18.36
C THR A 473 -11.17 -31.19 -18.90
N ARG A 474 -12.17 -31.90 -18.40
CA ARG A 474 -12.68 -33.11 -19.07
C ARG A 474 -13.88 -32.71 -19.91
N THR A 475 -13.70 -31.74 -20.80
CA THR A 475 -14.70 -31.42 -21.82
C THR A 475 -14.14 -31.92 -23.15
N ALA A 476 -14.98 -32.61 -23.93
CA ALA A 476 -14.65 -32.91 -25.32
C ALA A 476 -14.88 -31.67 -26.23
N ASP A 477 -15.41 -30.58 -25.66
CA ASP A 477 -15.72 -29.34 -26.35
C ASP A 477 -14.56 -28.33 -26.22
N GLN A 478 -13.99 -27.97 -27.37
CA GLN A 478 -12.93 -26.99 -27.50
C GLN A 478 -13.38 -25.58 -27.05
N THR A 479 -14.66 -25.25 -27.21
CA THR A 479 -15.22 -23.95 -26.82
C THR A 479 -15.22 -23.80 -25.30
N GLU A 480 -15.61 -24.86 -24.56
CA GLU A 480 -15.57 -24.88 -23.10
C GLU A 480 -14.13 -24.83 -22.57
N GLN A 481 -13.20 -25.49 -23.28
CA GLN A 481 -11.77 -25.44 -22.98
C GLN A 481 -11.19 -24.03 -23.17
N ASP A 482 -11.51 -23.36 -24.28
CA ASP A 482 -11.04 -22.01 -24.61
C ASP A 482 -11.65 -20.97 -23.67
N GLN A 483 -12.93 -21.14 -23.31
CA GLN A 483 -13.59 -20.32 -22.30
C GLN A 483 -12.94 -20.49 -20.93
N PHE A 484 -12.57 -21.70 -20.53
CA PHE A 484 -11.85 -21.94 -19.28
C PHE A 484 -10.43 -21.36 -19.30
N ASN A 485 -9.68 -21.54 -20.40
CA ASN A 485 -8.31 -21.02 -20.52
C ASN A 485 -8.23 -19.50 -20.55
N SER A 486 -9.32 -18.82 -20.97
CA SER A 486 -9.42 -17.36 -20.97
C SER A 486 -9.92 -16.77 -19.65
N GLN A 487 -10.30 -17.60 -18.68
CA GLN A 487 -10.75 -17.13 -17.37
C GLN A 487 -9.60 -16.52 -16.56
N PRO A 488 -9.89 -15.50 -15.72
CA PRO A 488 -8.92 -14.96 -14.78
C PRO A 488 -8.49 -16.04 -13.76
N GLU A 489 -7.41 -15.77 -13.03
CA GLU A 489 -6.95 -16.68 -11.99
C GLU A 489 -8.07 -16.97 -10.97
N GLY A 490 -8.28 -18.25 -10.64
CA GLY A 490 -9.25 -18.64 -9.62
C GLY A 490 -8.88 -18.11 -8.25
N LEU A 491 -9.84 -17.47 -7.58
CA LEU A 491 -9.71 -16.92 -6.24
C LEU A 491 -10.75 -17.54 -5.33
N TYR A 492 -10.48 -17.58 -4.03
CA TYR A 492 -11.44 -18.07 -3.06
C TYR A 492 -11.45 -17.22 -1.79
N LEU A 493 -12.64 -17.03 -1.25
CA LEU A 493 -12.87 -16.31 0.00
C LEU A 493 -12.78 -17.29 1.16
N ILE A 494 -11.92 -16.93 2.11
CA ILE A 494 -11.69 -17.63 3.36
C ILE A 494 -12.26 -16.73 4.45
N VAL A 495 -13.17 -17.24 5.27
CA VAL A 495 -13.61 -16.53 6.48
C VAL A 495 -13.36 -17.42 7.66
N VAL A 496 -12.73 -16.88 8.70
CA VAL A 496 -12.33 -17.62 9.90
C VAL A 496 -12.63 -16.82 11.16
N ALA A 497 -12.91 -17.53 12.25
CA ALA A 497 -13.02 -17.00 13.61
C ALA A 497 -12.48 -18.03 14.61
N LEU A 498 -11.83 -17.53 15.66
CA LEU A 498 -11.44 -18.37 16.80
C LEU A 498 -12.70 -18.86 17.54
N ASP A 499 -12.63 -20.04 18.14
CA ASP A 499 -13.68 -20.50 19.05
C ASP A 499 -13.66 -19.74 20.38
N ASN A 500 -14.85 -19.52 20.93
CA ASN A 500 -15.08 -19.04 22.28
C ASN A 500 -16.22 -19.84 22.91
N ASN A 501 -15.86 -20.96 23.54
CA ASN A 501 -16.79 -21.86 24.22
C ASN A 501 -17.87 -22.43 23.28
N GLY A 502 -17.44 -22.98 22.14
CA GLY A 502 -18.35 -23.60 21.16
C GLY A 502 -19.14 -22.60 20.32
N LYS A 503 -18.70 -21.35 20.24
CA LYS A 503 -19.28 -20.30 19.40
C LYS A 503 -18.18 -19.49 18.73
N PRO A 504 -18.40 -18.95 17.52
CA PRO A 504 -17.41 -18.09 16.87
C PRO A 504 -17.20 -16.81 17.67
N ASN A 505 -15.95 -16.52 18.01
CA ASN A 505 -15.56 -15.21 18.50
C ASN A 505 -15.63 -14.19 17.36
N LEU A 506 -16.68 -13.39 17.33
CA LEU A 506 -16.87 -12.42 16.25
C LEU A 506 -15.78 -11.35 16.20
N ASP A 507 -15.02 -11.10 17.26
CA ASP A 507 -13.95 -10.10 17.27
C ASP A 507 -12.67 -10.61 16.62
N SER A 508 -12.46 -11.92 16.60
CA SER A 508 -11.43 -12.57 15.78
C SER A 508 -11.91 -12.95 14.39
N LEU A 509 -13.13 -12.56 14.00
CA LEU A 509 -13.62 -12.82 12.64
C LEU A 509 -12.76 -12.07 11.61
N ARG A 510 -12.22 -12.78 10.64
CA ARG A 510 -11.41 -12.24 9.54
C ARG A 510 -11.81 -12.85 8.21
N ALA A 511 -11.67 -12.07 7.15
CA ALA A 511 -11.90 -12.51 5.78
C ALA A 511 -10.64 -12.32 4.93
N PHE A 512 -10.25 -13.36 4.21
CA PHE A 512 -9.07 -13.39 3.36
C PHE A 512 -9.41 -13.79 1.93
N LEU A 513 -8.67 -13.22 0.97
CA LEU A 513 -8.72 -13.59 -0.43
C LEU A 513 -7.51 -14.48 -0.75
N GLY A 514 -7.75 -15.77 -0.96
CA GLY A 514 -6.76 -16.75 -1.38
C GLY A 514 -6.69 -16.90 -2.90
N LYS A 515 -5.51 -17.24 -3.41
CA LYS A 515 -5.25 -17.54 -4.84
C LYS A 515 -5.09 -19.03 -5.08
N LYS A 516 -5.28 -19.50 -6.32
CA LYS A 516 -5.03 -20.91 -6.71
C LYS A 516 -3.63 -21.45 -6.37
N SER A 517 -2.64 -20.57 -6.16
CA SER A 517 -1.27 -20.93 -5.76
C SER A 517 -1.07 -21.08 -4.26
N GLN A 518 -2.08 -20.79 -3.44
CA GLN A 518 -2.01 -20.80 -1.99
C GLN A 518 -2.94 -21.88 -1.46
N GLY A 519 -2.41 -22.86 -0.74
CA GLY A 519 -3.20 -23.77 0.08
C GLY A 519 -3.39 -23.23 1.49
N ILE A 520 -4.37 -23.76 2.21
CA ILE A 520 -4.59 -23.43 3.62
C ILE A 520 -4.79 -24.70 4.44
N SER A 521 -4.45 -24.62 5.72
CA SER A 521 -4.75 -25.65 6.72
C SER A 521 -5.29 -24.96 7.95
N TYR A 522 -6.57 -25.15 8.24
CA TYR A 522 -7.17 -24.69 9.49
C TYR A 522 -6.65 -25.54 10.64
N TYR A 523 -6.36 -24.91 11.78
CA TYR A 523 -6.17 -25.65 13.03
C TYR A 523 -7.49 -26.29 13.47
N GLN A 524 -7.40 -27.30 14.33
CA GLN A 524 -8.59 -27.84 14.98
C GLN A 524 -9.33 -26.72 15.74
N ASN A 525 -10.64 -26.87 15.87
CA ASN A 525 -11.46 -25.98 16.68
C ASN A 525 -11.53 -24.52 16.16
N ILE A 526 -11.39 -24.32 14.85
CA ILE A 526 -11.56 -23.03 14.18
C ILE A 526 -12.91 -23.01 13.49
N TRP A 527 -13.67 -21.91 13.68
CA TRP A 527 -14.87 -21.65 12.90
C TRP A 527 -14.45 -21.07 11.55
N HIS A 528 -14.99 -21.60 10.46
CA HIS A 528 -14.74 -21.06 9.12
C HIS A 528 -15.99 -21.09 8.24
N ALA A 529 -16.05 -20.24 7.22
CA ALA A 529 -17.07 -20.39 6.20
C ALA A 529 -16.75 -21.60 5.31
N PRO A 530 -17.77 -22.23 4.70
CA PRO A 530 -17.57 -23.17 3.61
C PRO A 530 -16.71 -22.54 2.52
N LEU A 531 -15.88 -23.32 1.80
CA LEU A 531 -15.05 -22.79 0.72
C LEU A 531 -15.87 -22.03 -0.33
N ILE A 532 -15.59 -20.74 -0.49
CA ILE A 532 -16.30 -19.85 -1.42
C ILE A 532 -15.40 -19.56 -2.62
N ALA A 533 -15.64 -20.21 -3.75
CA ALA A 533 -14.97 -19.87 -5.00
C ALA A 533 -15.47 -18.52 -5.53
N ILE A 534 -14.57 -17.72 -6.08
CA ILE A 534 -14.85 -16.40 -6.66
C ILE A 534 -14.47 -16.41 -8.14
N ASN A 535 -15.31 -15.77 -8.96
CA ASN A 535 -15.24 -15.68 -10.43
C ASN A 535 -15.42 -17.02 -11.15
N ASN A 536 -14.60 -18.02 -10.82
CA ASN A 536 -14.50 -19.29 -11.55
C ASN A 536 -14.66 -20.49 -10.61
N ARG A 537 -15.10 -21.62 -11.16
CA ARG A 537 -15.15 -22.89 -10.44
C ARG A 537 -13.74 -23.24 -9.96
N MET A 538 -13.62 -23.74 -8.73
CA MET A 538 -12.35 -24.18 -8.16
C MET A 538 -12.47 -25.59 -7.59
N GLU A 539 -11.38 -26.34 -7.68
CA GLU A 539 -11.29 -27.68 -7.12
C GLU A 539 -10.21 -27.70 -6.03
N PHE A 540 -10.52 -28.37 -4.93
CA PHE A 540 -9.62 -28.48 -3.78
C PHE A 540 -9.49 -29.92 -3.35
N VAL A 541 -8.25 -30.36 -3.16
CA VAL A 541 -7.98 -31.57 -2.38
C VAL A 541 -8.08 -31.19 -0.92
N CYS A 542 -8.93 -31.90 -0.17
CA CYS A 542 -9.12 -31.72 1.24
C CYS A 542 -8.50 -32.88 2.02
N TRP A 543 -7.58 -32.60 2.95
CA TRP A 543 -7.09 -33.56 3.93
C TRP A 543 -7.69 -33.24 5.30
N ILE A 544 -8.38 -34.22 5.90
CA ILE A 544 -9.05 -34.11 7.20
C ILE A 544 -8.99 -35.46 7.94
N TYR A 545 -9.25 -35.48 9.25
CA TYR A 545 -9.50 -36.70 10.00
C TYR A 545 -10.98 -36.77 10.40
N GLU A 546 -11.64 -37.88 10.10
CA GLU A 546 -13.09 -38.05 10.31
C GLU A 546 -13.38 -39.36 11.04
N THR A 547 -14.40 -39.33 11.89
CA THR A 547 -14.93 -40.47 12.64
C THR A 547 -15.98 -41.25 11.84
N GLY A 548 -16.60 -40.60 10.84
CA GLY A 548 -17.75 -41.11 10.10
C GLY A 548 -19.09 -40.73 10.72
N ASP A 549 -19.09 -40.00 11.84
CA ASP A 549 -20.27 -39.41 12.46
C ASP A 549 -20.35 -37.91 12.11
N PRO A 550 -21.32 -37.49 11.26
CA PRO A 550 -21.42 -36.10 10.83
C PRO A 550 -21.57 -35.08 11.97
N GLU A 551 -22.20 -35.45 13.08
CA GLU A 551 -22.41 -34.53 14.21
C GLU A 551 -21.12 -34.29 15.01
N ILE A 552 -20.21 -35.28 15.03
CA ILE A 552 -18.89 -35.17 15.67
C ILE A 552 -17.89 -34.51 14.71
N ASP A 553 -17.97 -34.87 13.43
CA ASP A 553 -17.01 -34.45 12.42
C ASP A 553 -17.18 -32.98 12.05
N CYS A 554 -18.41 -32.45 12.03
CA CYS A 554 -18.67 -31.07 11.63
C CYS A 554 -19.85 -30.44 12.38
N GLU A 555 -19.59 -29.33 13.06
CA GLU A 555 -20.64 -28.50 13.64
C GLU A 555 -20.99 -27.34 12.69
N LEU A 556 -22.29 -27.15 12.44
CA LEU A 556 -22.81 -26.06 11.60
C LEU A 556 -23.52 -25.02 12.45
N LEU A 557 -23.24 -23.75 12.17
CA LEU A 557 -23.89 -22.61 12.78
C LEU A 557 -24.39 -21.65 11.69
N GLU A 558 -25.71 -21.47 11.60
CA GLU A 558 -26.29 -20.41 10.78
C GLU A 558 -25.95 -19.04 11.36
N ILE A 559 -25.57 -18.10 10.49
CA ILE A 559 -25.21 -16.75 10.89
C ILE A 559 -25.85 -15.74 9.96
N ASP A 560 -26.43 -14.70 10.55
CA ASP A 560 -27.02 -13.57 9.82
C ASP A 560 -26.24 -12.29 10.15
N GLY A 561 -26.23 -11.36 9.19
CA GLY A 561 -25.76 -10.00 9.43
C GLY A 561 -24.25 -9.82 9.34
N ILE A 562 -23.49 -10.79 8.85
CA ILE A 562 -22.07 -10.60 8.51
C ILE A 562 -21.93 -10.33 7.02
N VAL A 563 -21.23 -9.25 6.69
CA VAL A 563 -20.93 -8.82 5.31
C VAL A 563 -19.42 -8.73 5.13
N CYS A 564 -18.88 -9.51 4.20
CA CYS A 564 -17.49 -9.43 3.77
C CYS A 564 -17.38 -8.50 2.55
N GLU A 565 -16.51 -7.50 2.63
CA GLU A 565 -16.38 -6.45 1.62
C GLU A 565 -15.05 -6.51 0.87
N LEU A 566 -15.08 -6.46 -0.46
CA LEU A 566 -13.89 -6.33 -1.30
C LEU A 566 -13.94 -5.02 -2.10
N ASP A 567 -12.88 -4.22 -1.98
CA ASP A 567 -12.66 -3.03 -2.80
C ASP A 567 -11.75 -3.36 -3.99
N LYS A 568 -12.34 -3.34 -5.19
CA LYS A 568 -11.66 -3.68 -6.44
C LYS A 568 -10.59 -2.67 -6.86
N SER A 569 -10.58 -1.46 -6.30
CA SER A 569 -9.59 -0.43 -6.66
C SER A 569 -8.15 -0.83 -6.36
N LYS A 570 -7.94 -1.89 -5.58
CA LYS A 570 -6.61 -2.44 -5.24
C LYS A 570 -6.38 -3.89 -5.57
N SER A 571 -7.43 -4.68 -5.73
CA SER A 571 -7.20 -6.05 -6.17
C SER A 571 -6.80 -5.96 -7.64
N THR A 572 -5.60 -6.41 -7.98
CA THR A 572 -5.32 -6.90 -9.33
C THR A 572 -6.15 -8.17 -9.56
N LEU A 573 -7.47 -7.99 -9.62
CA LEU A 573 -8.48 -8.98 -10.02
C LEU A 573 -8.46 -9.12 -11.52
#